data_AF-A0A936B3N9-F1
#
_entry.id   AF-A0A936B3N9-F1
#
_cell.length_a   1.000
_cell.length_b   1.000
_cell.length_c   1.000
_cell.angle_alpha   90.00
_cell.angle_beta   90.00
_cell.angle_gamma   90.00
#
_symmetry.space_group_name_H-M   'P 1'
#
loop_
_entity.id
_entity.type
_entity.pdbx_description
1 polymer ?
#
loop_
_entity_poly.entity_id
_entity_poly.type
_entity_poly.pdbx_seq_one_letter_code
_entity_poly.pdbx_strand_id
1 'polypeptide(L)' 'MKPSDEEVDMDVLSETENFTVMRTRDSEGTIYHVELGGVSLHLEPEEWEELIVLIRSVGL' A
#
# COMPACT_ATOMS: atom_id res chain seq x y z
N MET A 1 -20.44 3.14 -22.99
CA MET A 1 -19.65 2.04 -22.41
C MET A 1 -19.33 2.46 -20.99
N LYS A 2 -19.84 1.75 -19.99
CA LYS A 2 -19.38 1.91 -18.61
C LYS A 2 -17.94 1.37 -18.58
N PRO A 3 -16.96 2.05 -17.96
CA PRO A 3 -15.67 1.39 -17.72
C PRO A 3 -15.99 0.10 -16.96
N SER A 4 -15.38 -1.01 -17.39
CA SER A 4 -15.50 -2.30 -16.72
C SER A 4 -15.22 -2.11 -15.24
N ASP A 5 -16.13 -2.55 -14.39
CA ASP A 5 -15.88 -2.76 -12.97
C ASP A 5 -14.79 -3.85 -12.87
N GLU A 6 -13.52 -3.49 -13.09
CA GLU A 6 -12.42 -4.32 -12.63
C GLU A 6 -12.55 -4.36 -11.11
N GLU A 7 -12.90 -5.52 -10.58
CA GLU A 7 -13.00 -5.73 -9.14
C GLU A 7 -11.62 -5.51 -8.53
N VAL A 8 -11.39 -4.30 -8.01
CA VAL A 8 -10.20 -3.98 -7.23
C VAL A 8 -10.37 -4.62 -5.87
N ASP A 9 -9.58 -5.65 -5.61
CA ASP A 9 -9.48 -6.29 -4.30
C ASP A 9 -8.70 -5.36 -3.36
N MET A 10 -9.24 -5.08 -2.18
CA MET A 10 -8.66 -4.14 -1.22
C MET A 10 -8.60 -4.75 0.18
N ASP A 11 -7.39 -4.75 0.75
CA ASP A 11 -7.11 -5.25 2.09
C ASP A 11 -6.47 -4.16 2.95
N VAL A 12 -7.00 -3.96 4.17
CA VAL A 12 -6.29 -3.22 5.22
C VAL A 12 -5.32 -4.18 5.91
N LEU A 13 -4.01 -3.97 5.72
CA LEU A 13 -2.97 -4.85 6.26
C LEU A 13 -2.63 -4.52 7.71
N SER A 14 -2.68 -3.23 8.07
CA SER A 14 -2.45 -2.74 9.43
C SER A 14 -3.03 -1.34 9.57
N GLU A 15 -3.59 -1.04 10.73
CA GLU A 15 -4.12 0.28 11.05
C GLU A 15 -3.81 0.61 12.51
N THR A 16 -3.51 1.88 12.76
CA THR A 16 -3.33 2.49 14.07
C THR A 16 -4.19 3.75 14.12
N GLU A 17 -4.12 4.52 15.22
CA GLU A 17 -4.90 5.75 15.33
C GLU A 17 -4.60 6.78 14.22
N ASN A 18 -3.34 6.85 13.74
CA ASN A 18 -2.92 7.88 12.77
C ASN A 18 -2.38 7.33 11.46
N PHE A 19 -2.06 6.03 11.39
CA PHE A 19 -1.36 5.43 10.26
C PHE A 19 -2.04 4.16 9.79
N THR A 20 -2.11 3.99 8.48
CA THR A 20 -2.75 2.83 7.84
C THR A 20 -1.90 2.31 6.69
N VAL A 21 -1.80 0.99 6.58
CA VAL A 21 -1.23 0.30 5.41
C VAL A 21 -2.35 -0.49 4.76
N MET A 22 -2.58 -0.25 3.48
CA MET A 22 -3.55 -0.96 2.65
C MET A 22 -2.87 -1.56 1.43
N ARG A 23 -3.49 -2.56 0.83
CA ARG A 23 -3.07 -3.16 -0.42
C ARG A 23 -4.26 -3.23 -1.37
N THR A 24 -4.06 -2.80 -2.59
CA THR A 24 -5.01 -3.01 -3.68
C THR A 24 -4.43 -4.01 -4.69
N ARG A 25 -5.30 -4.81 -5.33
CA ARG A 25 -4.93 -5.72 -6.41
C ARG A 25 -6.00 -5.75 -7.49
N ASP A 26 -5.56 -5.68 -8.75
CA ASP A 26 -6.40 -5.76 -9.93
C ASP A 26 -5.71 -6.56 -11.05
N SER A 27 -6.14 -6.35 -12.30
CA SER A 27 -5.58 -7.00 -13.50
C SER A 27 -4.19 -6.49 -13.87
N GLU A 28 -3.81 -5.29 -13.43
CA GLU A 28 -2.54 -4.63 -13.74
C GLU A 28 -1.47 -4.93 -12.69
N GLY A 29 -1.86 -5.18 -11.43
CA GLY A 29 -0.90 -5.61 -10.42
C GLY A 29 -1.36 -5.43 -8.98
N THR A 30 -0.40 -5.14 -8.10
CA THR A 30 -0.63 -4.91 -6.68
C THR A 30 0.05 -3.60 -6.28
N ILE A 31 -0.68 -2.73 -5.57
CA ILE A 31 -0.13 -1.48 -5.03
C ILE A 31 -0.31 -1.47 -3.52
N TYR A 32 0.74 -1.06 -2.82
CA TYR A 32 0.71 -0.81 -1.38
C TYR A 32 0.51 0.68 -1.13
N HIS A 33 -0.44 0.99 -0.26
CA HIS A 33 -0.76 2.35 0.16
C HIS A 33 -0.35 2.52 1.62
N VAL A 34 0.48 3.52 1.92
CA VAL A 34 0.86 3.87 3.28
C VAL A 34 0.38 5.28 3.58
N GLU A 35 -0.61 5.39 4.45
CA GLU A 35 -1.20 6.64 4.90
C GLU A 35 -0.53 7.06 6.20
N LEU A 36 0.16 8.20 6.17
CA LEU A 36 0.90 8.76 7.32
C LEU A 36 0.26 10.07 7.82
N GLY A 37 -1.05 10.24 7.57
CA GLY A 37 -1.84 11.41 7.91
C GLY A 37 -1.62 12.62 6.99
N GLY A 38 -0.38 13.13 6.93
CA GLY A 38 -0.02 14.27 6.08
C GLY A 38 0.57 13.89 4.71
N VAL A 39 0.90 12.61 4.52
CA VAL A 39 1.49 12.08 3.30
C VAL A 39 0.94 10.68 3.03
N SER A 40 0.73 10.37 1.76
CA SER A 40 0.31 9.07 1.25
C SER A 40 1.38 8.56 0.30
N LEU A 41 1.86 7.33 0.53
CA LEU A 41 2.79 6.66 -0.38
C LEU A 41 2.04 5.59 -1.16
N HIS A 42 2.29 5.54 -2.47
CA HIS A 42 1.79 4.49 -3.36
C HIS A 42 3.01 3.78 -3.91
N LEU A 43 3.12 2.49 -3.63
CA LEU A 43 4.35 1.73 -3.86
C LEU A 43 4.03 0.49 -4.65
N GLU A 44 4.80 0.28 -5.72
CA GLU A 44 4.86 -1.02 -6.37
C GLU A 44 5.48 -2.06 -5.42
N PRO A 45 5.29 -3.38 -5.67
CA PRO A 45 5.76 -4.42 -4.75
C PRO A 45 7.26 -4.33 -4.44
N GLU A 46 8.11 -3.99 -5.42
CA GLU A 46 9.56 -3.84 -5.24
C GLU A 46 9.90 -2.66 -4.31
N GLU A 47 9.23 -1.51 -4.50
CA GLU A 47 9.43 -0.33 -3.67
C GLU A 47 8.93 -0.54 -2.23
N TRP A 48 7.84 -1.28 -2.07
CA TRP A 48 7.31 -1.68 -0.77
C TRP A 48 8.30 -2.55 0.01
N GLU A 49 8.90 -3.55 -0.65
CA GLU A 49 9.92 -4.41 -0.06
C GLU A 49 11.15 -3.60 0.38
N GLU A 50 11.65 -2.70 -0.48
CA GLU A 50 12.78 -1.83 -0.17
C GLU A 50 12.47 -0.86 0.99
N LEU A 51 11.24 -0.31 1.06
CA LEU A 51 10.82 0.53 2.19
C LEU A 51 10.83 -0.25 3.51
N ILE A 52 10.33 -1.49 3.51
CA ILE A 52 10.37 -2.36 4.70
C ILE A 52 11.82 -2.61 5.12
N VAL A 53 12.71 -2.93 4.17
CA VAL A 53 14.14 -3.14 4.45
C VAL A 53 14.75 -1.88 5.07
N LEU A 54 14.49 -0.71 4.50
CA LEU A 54 14.98 0.58 5.01
C LEU A 54 14.52 0.83 6.45
N ILE A 55 13.22 0.71 6.73
CA ILE A 55 12.67 0.93 8.08
C ILE A 55 13.24 -0.08 9.08
N ARG A 56 13.38 -1.36 8.69
CA ARG A 56 13.99 -2.38 9.55
C ARG A 56 15.47 -2.12 9.82
N SER A 57 16.20 -1.52 8.86
CA SER A 57 17.62 -1.23 9.01
C SER A 57 17.93 -0.15 10.06
N VAL A 58 16.96 0.72 10.35
CA VAL A 58 17.06 1.76 11.38
C VAL A 58 16.47 1.34 12.73
N GLY A 59 15.98 0.10 12.85
CA GLY A 59 15.30 -0.41 14.05
C GLY A 59 16.17 -0.32 15.31
N LEU A 60 15.63 0.34 16.35
CA LEU A 60 16.05 0.19 17.75
C LEU A 60 15.65 -1.18 18.32
#